data_AF-A0AAN7Z249-F1
#
_entry.id   AF-A0AAN7Z249-F1
#
_cell.length_a   1.000
_cell.length_b   1.000
_cell.length_c   1.000
_cell.angle_alpha   90.00
_cell.angle_beta   90.00
_cell.angle_gamma   90.00
#
_symmetry.space_group_name_H-M   'P 1'
#
loop_
_entity.id
_entity.type
_entity.pdbx_description
1 polymer ?
#
loop_
_entity_poly.entity_id
_entity_poly.type
_entity_poly.pdbx_seq_one_letter_code
_entity_poly.pdbx_strand_id
1 'polypeptide(L)'
;MNLYAAAYPDRPRIRVHTVFPATMPTQSLEDENAVKTDLTKSLEEGDQILQPDECARRAIVGLESGEELIPTSLIIRLVMACVMGGRIRGGFWKGLFNTVLGWITSVVMIFIRWEMDTKVRKWGEKHGSTGMSKRE
;
A
#
# COMPACT_ATOMS: atom_id res chain seq x y z
N MET A 1 0.88 -15.97 -11.21
CA MET A 1 1.18 -16.97 -12.26
C MET A 1 0.68 -18.32 -11.79
N ASN A 2 -0.40 -18.87 -12.37
CA ASN A 2 -1.04 -20.07 -11.82
C ASN A 2 -0.49 -21.35 -12.47
N LEU A 3 0.79 -21.64 -12.20
CA LEU A 3 1.50 -22.82 -12.70
C LEU A 3 0.77 -24.12 -12.33
N TYR A 4 0.12 -24.15 -11.16
CA TYR A 4 -0.71 -25.26 -10.72
C TYR A 4 -1.91 -25.49 -11.65
N ALA A 5 -2.65 -24.44 -12.00
CA ALA A 5 -3.77 -24.56 -12.94
C ALA A 5 -3.33 -24.96 -14.36
N ALA A 6 -2.11 -24.59 -14.77
CA ALA A 6 -1.54 -25.03 -16.04
C ALA A 6 -1.16 -26.52 -16.00
N ALA A 7 -0.67 -27.02 -14.86
CA ALA A 7 -0.32 -28.43 -14.67
C ALA A 7 -1.55 -29.34 -14.48
N TYR A 8 -2.67 -28.80 -13.99
CA TYR A 8 -3.90 -29.56 -13.70
C TYR A 8 -5.15 -28.86 -14.29
N PRO A 9 -5.34 -28.90 -15.62
CA PRO A 9 -6.41 -28.16 -16.30
C PRO A 9 -7.82 -28.66 -15.94
N ASP A 10 -7.96 -29.95 -15.61
CA ASP A 10 -9.25 -30.59 -15.32
C ASP A 10 -9.69 -30.43 -13.86
N ARG A 11 -8.87 -29.79 -13.01
CA ARG A 11 -9.19 -29.56 -11.59
C ARG A 11 -9.71 -28.15 -11.35
N PRO A 12 -10.52 -27.95 -10.30
CA PRO A 12 -10.96 -26.62 -9.89
C PRO A 12 -9.77 -25.66 -9.70
N ARG A 13 -9.86 -24.49 -10.33
CA ARG A 13 -8.78 -23.49 -10.29
C ARG A 13 -8.73 -22.82 -8.92
N ILE A 14 -7.59 -22.93 -8.25
CA ILE A 14 -7.32 -22.20 -7.01
C ILE A 14 -6.71 -20.84 -7.37
N ARG A 15 -7.29 -19.74 -6.87
CA ARG A 15 -6.73 -18.39 -7.03
C ARG A 15 -6.16 -17.91 -5.70
N VAL A 16 -4.96 -17.35 -5.75
CA VAL A 16 -4.27 -16.79 -4.58
C VAL A 16 -4.18 -15.29 -4.78
N HIS A 17 -4.58 -14.55 -3.75
CA HIS A 17 -4.64 -13.10 -3.76
C HIS A 17 -3.99 -12.56 -2.47
N THR A 18 -3.36 -11.40 -2.54
CA THR A 18 -2.86 -10.66 -1.38
C THR A 18 -3.59 -9.32 -1.30
N VAL A 19 -4.25 -9.06 -0.18
CA VAL A 19 -4.95 -7.80 0.08
C VAL A 19 -4.03 -6.86 0.82
N PHE A 20 -3.95 -5.61 0.35
CA PHE A 20 -3.19 -4.52 0.96
C PHE A 20 -4.21 -3.49 1.48
N PRO A 21 -4.62 -3.63 2.74
CA PRO A 21 -5.62 -2.74 3.33
C PRO A 21 -5.01 -1.36 3.61
N ALA A 22 -5.86 -0.34 3.57
CA ALA A 22 -5.57 0.98 4.07
C ALA A 22 -5.67 1.01 5.60
N THR A 23 -5.17 2.09 6.20
CA THR A 23 -5.34 2.36 7.63
C THR A 23 -6.82 2.39 7.99
N MET A 24 -7.20 1.67 9.04
CA MET A 24 -8.59 1.55 9.51
C MET A 24 -8.69 1.92 10.99
N PRO A 25 -9.74 2.66 11.40
CA PRO A 25 -9.95 3.03 12.79
C PRO A 25 -10.44 1.80 13.57
N THR A 26 -9.47 1.06 14.11
CA THR A 26 -9.67 -0.18 14.88
C THR A 26 -8.80 -0.12 16.12
N GLN A 27 -9.04 -1.03 17.09
CA GLN A 27 -8.22 -1.14 18.29
C GLN A 27 -6.72 -1.24 17.95
N SER A 28 -6.37 -1.99 16.89
CA SER A 28 -4.98 -2.14 16.47
C SER A 28 -4.31 -0.81 16.09
N LEU A 29 -5.05 0.13 15.49
CA LEU A 29 -4.52 1.45 15.15
C LEU A 29 -4.31 2.30 16.40
N GLU A 30 -5.19 2.19 17.39
CA GLU A 30 -5.03 2.88 18.68
C GLU A 30 -3.80 2.38 19.42
N ASP A 31 -3.65 1.05 19.52
CA ASP A 31 -2.51 0.41 20.18
C ASP A 31 -1.18 0.74 19.47
N GLU A 32 -1.18 0.73 18.14
CA GLU A 32 -0.03 1.15 17.33
C GLU A 32 0.33 2.63 17.56
N ASN A 33 -0.68 3.52 17.57
CA ASN A 33 -0.48 4.94 17.81
C ASN A 33 0.01 5.26 19.23
N ALA A 34 -0.29 4.41 20.22
CA ALA A 34 0.19 4.57 21.59
C ALA A 34 1.71 4.43 21.69
N VAL A 35 2.33 3.62 20.83
CA VAL A 35 3.77 3.34 20.84
C VAL A 35 4.55 4.06 19.74
N LYS A 36 3.88 4.59 18.71
CA LYS A 36 4.50 5.36 17.63
C LYS A 36 5.18 6.63 18.16
N THR A 37 6.38 6.88 17.63
CA THR A 37 7.12 8.14 17.87
C THR A 37 6.41 9.32 17.21
N ASP A 38 6.65 10.53 17.72
CA ASP A 38 6.07 11.76 17.15
C ASP A 38 6.52 11.98 15.70
N LEU A 39 7.76 11.61 15.36
CA LEU A 39 8.26 11.64 13.99
C LEU A 39 7.44 10.70 13.08
N THR A 40 7.23 9.45 13.48
CA THR A 40 6.44 8.48 12.70
C THR A 40 5.02 8.98 12.47
N LYS A 41 4.37 9.53 13.51
CA LYS A 41 3.04 10.14 13.40
C LYS A 41 3.02 11.26 12.36
N SER A 42 4.02 12.14 12.39
CA SER A 42 4.12 13.26 11.42
C SER A 42 4.33 12.81 9.97
N LEU A 43 4.94 11.64 9.75
CA LEU A 43 5.13 11.08 8.42
C LEU A 43 3.85 10.44 7.88
N GLU A 44 2.97 9.98 8.76
CA GLU A 44 1.72 9.28 8.44
C GLU A 44 0.49 10.21 8.40
N GLU A 45 0.63 11.51 8.70
CA GLU A 45 -0.49 12.48 8.68
C GLU A 45 -1.27 12.53 7.36
N GLY A 46 -0.65 12.14 6.25
CA GLY A 46 -1.26 12.08 4.92
C GLY A 46 -1.98 10.77 4.60
N ASP A 47 -1.99 9.79 5.51
CA ASP A 47 -2.56 8.48 5.24
C ASP A 47 -4.09 8.52 5.13
N GLN A 48 -4.60 7.84 4.11
CA GLN A 48 -6.03 7.71 3.93
C GLN A 48 -6.61 6.72 4.95
N ILE A 49 -7.43 7.23 5.86
CA ILE A 49 -8.24 6.39 6.77
C ILE A 49 -9.48 5.89 6.01
N LEU A 50 -9.71 4.58 6.06
CA LEU A 50 -10.87 3.91 5.46
C LEU A 50 -11.66 3.18 6.54
N GLN A 51 -12.99 3.23 6.48
CA GLN A 51 -13.82 2.45 7.39
C GLN A 51 -13.67 0.93 7.12
N PRO A 52 -13.70 0.08 8.16
CA PRO A 52 -13.49 -1.37 8.00
C PRO A 52 -14.42 -2.01 6.97
N ASP A 53 -15.72 -1.66 6.98
CA ASP A 53 -16.71 -2.19 6.05
C ASP A 53 -16.42 -1.82 4.59
N GLU A 54 -16.00 -0.59 4.36
CA GLU A 54 -15.61 -0.13 3.02
C GLU A 54 -14.31 -0.80 2.56
N CYS A 55 -13.37 -1.02 3.47
CA CYS A 55 -12.15 -1.79 3.18
C CYS A 55 -12.49 -3.24 2.78
N ALA A 56 -13.39 -3.89 3.52
CA ALA A 56 -13.87 -5.24 3.21
C ALA A 56 -14.56 -5.28 1.84
N ARG A 57 -15.45 -4.32 1.56
CA ARG A 57 -16.14 -4.22 0.27
C ARG A 57 -15.15 -4.10 -0.90
N ARG A 58 -14.14 -3.23 -0.78
CA ARG A 58 -13.11 -3.05 -1.81
C ARG A 58 -12.24 -4.30 -1.98
N ALA A 59 -11.92 -4.99 -0.89
CA ALA A 59 -11.18 -6.25 -0.94
C ALA A 59 -11.97 -7.32 -1.72
N ILE A 60 -13.26 -7.48 -1.44
CA ILE A 60 -14.15 -8.43 -2.13
C ILE A 60 -14.22 -8.13 -3.64
N VAL A 61 -14.44 -6.85 -4.01
CA VAL A 61 -14.44 -6.43 -5.42
C VAL A 61 -13.10 -6.75 -6.11
N GLY A 62 -11.98 -6.54 -5.41
CA GLY A 62 -10.66 -6.90 -5.92
C GLY A 62 -10.50 -8.40 -6.18
N LEU A 63 -10.94 -9.23 -5.24
CA LEU A 63 -10.94 -10.70 -5.34
C LEU A 63 -11.75 -11.17 -6.55
N GLU A 64 -12.97 -10.63 -6.70
CA GLU A 64 -13.87 -10.96 -7.82
C GLU A 64 -13.30 -10.53 -9.17
N SER A 65 -12.59 -9.40 -9.21
CA SER A 65 -11.95 -8.87 -10.43
C SER A 65 -10.72 -9.65 -10.91
N GLY A 66 -10.24 -10.62 -10.11
CA GLY A 66 -9.09 -11.46 -10.47
C GLY A 66 -7.72 -10.79 -10.33
N GLU A 67 -7.60 -9.71 -9.54
CA GLU A 67 -6.31 -9.07 -9.23
C GLU A 67 -5.50 -9.91 -8.24
N GLU A 68 -4.23 -10.25 -8.53
CA GLU A 68 -3.39 -10.99 -7.56
C GLU A 68 -3.01 -10.13 -6.34
N LEU A 69 -2.77 -8.84 -6.55
CA LEU A 69 -2.49 -7.89 -5.46
C LEU A 69 -3.59 -6.82 -5.43
N ILE A 70 -4.31 -6.75 -4.33
CA ILE A 70 -5.55 -5.99 -4.19
C ILE A 70 -5.33 -4.77 -3.29
N PRO A 71 -5.22 -3.56 -3.86
CA PRO A 71 -5.14 -2.33 -3.09
C PRO A 71 -6.54 -1.86 -2.68
N THR A 72 -6.74 -1.48 -1.41
CA THR A 72 -8.03 -0.91 -0.97
C THR A 72 -8.08 0.62 -1.01
N SER A 73 -6.95 1.30 -1.28
CA SER A 73 -6.88 2.75 -1.48
C SER A 73 -6.14 3.13 -2.76
N LEU A 74 -6.32 4.38 -3.20
CA LEU A 74 -5.64 4.91 -4.38
C LEU A 74 -4.13 5.02 -4.16
N ILE A 75 -3.71 5.50 -2.98
CA ILE A 75 -2.29 5.62 -2.62
C ILE A 75 -1.63 4.25 -2.68
N ILE A 76 -2.24 3.23 -2.06
CA ILE A 76 -1.72 1.87 -2.10
C ILE A 76 -1.65 1.38 -3.55
N ARG A 77 -2.68 1.65 -4.37
CA ARG A 77 -2.67 1.27 -5.79
C ARG A 77 -1.52 1.89 -6.58
N LEU A 78 -1.19 3.15 -6.32
CA LEU A 78 -0.05 3.84 -6.92
C LEU A 78 1.26 3.15 -6.49
N VAL A 79 1.47 2.97 -5.18
CA VAL A 79 2.64 2.27 -4.64
C VAL A 79 2.77 0.86 -5.25
N MET A 80 1.65 0.12 -5.32
CA MET A 80 1.58 -1.21 -5.91
C MET A 80 1.92 -1.23 -7.41
N ALA A 81 1.69 -0.13 -8.13
CA ALA A 81 2.03 0.01 -9.54
C ALA A 81 3.56 0.09 -9.73
N CYS A 82 4.33 0.51 -8.73
CA CYS A 82 5.79 0.45 -8.76
C CYS A 82 6.35 -0.97 -8.56
N VAL A 83 5.58 -1.89 -7.95
CA VAL A 83 6.04 -3.26 -7.59
C VAL A 83 5.33 -4.36 -8.39
N MET A 84 4.98 -4.10 -9.65
CA MET A 84 4.18 -5.03 -10.45
C MET A 84 4.87 -6.30 -10.89
N GLY A 85 6.17 -6.28 -11.17
CA GLY A 85 6.91 -7.47 -11.63
C GLY A 85 6.15 -8.27 -12.71
N GLY A 86 6.29 -9.60 -12.68
CA GLY A 86 5.60 -10.54 -13.58
C GLY A 86 4.22 -11.02 -13.12
N ARG A 87 3.55 -10.30 -12.21
CA ARG A 87 2.26 -10.73 -11.62
C ARG A 87 1.08 -10.65 -12.61
N ILE A 88 0.01 -11.40 -12.37
CA ILE A 88 -1.22 -11.36 -13.18
C ILE A 88 -1.96 -10.04 -12.90
N ARG A 89 -2.31 -9.30 -13.97
CA ARG A 89 -2.84 -7.93 -13.89
C ARG A 89 -4.34 -7.81 -14.23
N GLY A 90 -5.09 -8.90 -14.10
CA GLY A 90 -6.54 -8.91 -14.32
C GLY A 90 -6.99 -8.60 -15.76
N GLY A 91 -6.10 -8.76 -16.75
CA GLY A 91 -6.39 -8.56 -18.18
C GLY A 91 -5.34 -7.72 -18.92
N PHE A 92 -5.41 -7.71 -20.25
CA PHE A 92 -4.45 -6.99 -21.11
C PHE A 92 -4.53 -5.47 -20.92
N TRP A 93 -5.71 -4.87 -21.13
CA TRP A 93 -5.91 -3.42 -21.02
C TRP A 93 -5.63 -2.88 -19.62
N LYS A 94 -6.07 -3.62 -18.60
CA LYS A 94 -5.82 -3.31 -17.19
C LYS A 94 -4.32 -3.39 -16.86
N GLY A 95 -3.63 -4.40 -17.42
CA GLY A 95 -2.19 -4.54 -17.31
C GLY A 95 -1.41 -3.40 -17.97
N LEU A 96 -1.85 -2.93 -19.14
CA LEU A 96 -1.24 -1.79 -19.83
C LEU A 96 -1.44 -0.50 -19.03
N PHE A 97 -2.66 -0.22 -18.58
CA PHE A 97 -2.97 0.95 -17.74
C PHE A 97 -2.11 0.97 -16.47
N ASN A 98 -2.05 -0.16 -15.75
CA ASN A 98 -1.24 -0.26 -14.54
C ASN A 98 0.26 -0.05 -14.83
N THR A 99 0.74 -0.45 -16.02
CA THR A 99 2.14 -0.21 -16.44
C THR A 99 2.44 1.27 -16.61
N VAL A 100 1.58 1.99 -17.35
CA VAL A 100 1.70 3.44 -17.52
C VAL A 100 1.61 4.15 -16.17
N LEU A 101 0.66 3.74 -15.33
CA LEU A 101 0.53 4.25 -13.96
C LEU A 101 1.80 4.01 -13.14
N GLY A 102 2.44 2.86 -13.29
CA GLY A 102 3.71 2.53 -12.61
C GLY A 102 4.85 3.45 -13.03
N TRP A 103 4.97 3.79 -14.32
CA TRP A 103 5.97 4.76 -14.78
C TRP A 103 5.75 6.15 -14.20
N ILE A 104 4.50 6.65 -14.27
CA ILE A 104 4.13 7.94 -13.69
C ILE A 104 4.42 7.94 -12.18
N THR A 105 3.98 6.90 -11.47
CA THR A 105 4.18 6.81 -10.01
C THR A 105 5.67 6.74 -9.66
N SER A 106 6.49 6.08 -10.46
CA SER A 106 7.94 6.00 -10.22
C SER A 106 8.61 7.37 -10.28
N VAL A 107 8.18 8.26 -11.17
CA VAL A 107 8.64 9.65 -11.20
C VAL A 107 8.18 10.41 -9.95
N VAL A 108 6.91 10.25 -9.57
CA VAL A 108 6.34 10.89 -8.38
C VAL A 108 7.07 10.44 -7.09
N MET A 109 7.46 9.18 -7.00
CA MET A 109 8.16 8.62 -5.83
C MET A 109 9.52 9.27 -5.57
N ILE A 110 10.19 9.83 -6.58
CA ILE A 110 11.44 10.59 -6.39
C ILE A 110 11.17 11.81 -5.50
N PHE A 111 10.08 12.53 -5.77
CA PHE A 111 9.71 13.73 -5.00
C PHE A 111 9.21 13.38 -3.61
N ILE A 112 8.36 12.35 -3.48
CA ILE A 112 7.87 11.88 -2.17
C ILE A 112 9.06 11.48 -1.30
N ARG A 113 10.01 10.70 -1.85
CA ARG A 113 11.17 10.26 -1.08
C ARG A 113 12.03 11.43 -0.64
N TRP A 114 12.27 12.38 -1.53
CA TRP A 114 13.03 13.58 -1.22
C TRP A 114 12.37 14.44 -0.12
N GLU A 115 11.05 14.58 -0.15
CA GLU A 115 10.29 15.28 0.89
C GLU A 115 10.39 14.56 2.24
N MET A 116 10.21 13.24 2.27
CA MET A 116 10.31 12.43 3.48
C MET A 116 11.71 12.53 4.11
N ASP A 117 12.76 12.37 3.30
CA ASP A 117 14.14 12.48 3.76
C ASP A 117 14.44 13.90 4.31
N THR A 118 13.87 14.93 3.68
CA THR A 118 13.98 16.31 4.16
C THR A 118 13.26 16.52 5.50
N LYS A 119 12.05 15.96 5.67
CA LYS A 119 11.30 16.01 6.95
C LYS A 119 12.07 15.33 8.07
N VAL A 120 12.59 14.12 7.83
CA VAL A 120 13.39 13.37 8.81
C VAL A 120 14.67 14.12 9.18
N ARG A 121 15.39 14.69 8.19
CA ARG A 121 16.60 15.48 8.47
C ARG A 121 16.30 16.68 9.35
N LYS A 122 15.28 17.48 9.00
CA LYS A 122 14.85 18.64 9.80
C LYS A 122 14.42 18.24 11.21
N TRP A 123 13.75 17.09 11.35
CA TRP A 123 13.39 16.56 12.66
C TRP A 123 14.63 16.24 13.50
N GLY A 124 15.60 15.54 12.91
CA GLY A 124 16.86 15.20 13.57
C GLY A 124 17.65 16.43 14.01
N GLU A 125 17.68 17.47 13.19
CA GLU A 125 18.30 18.76 13.54
C GLU A 125 17.61 19.45 14.73
N LYS A 126 16.27 19.34 14.84
CA LYS A 126 15.49 20.03 15.87
C LYS A 126 15.36 19.24 17.19
N HIS A 127 15.16 17.93 17.11
CA HIS A 127 14.79 17.10 18.26
C HIS A 127 15.84 16.01 18.57
N GLY A 128 16.84 15.81 17.72
CA GLY A 128 17.83 14.73 17.87
C GLY A 128 17.32 13.39 17.35
N SER A 129 18.02 12.30 17.71
CA SER A 129 17.82 10.96 17.13
C SER A 129 16.74 10.11 17.82
N THR A 130 16.08 10.60 18.85
CA THR A 130 15.13 9.82 19.66
C THR A 130 13.78 9.57 18.97
N GLY A 131 13.46 10.35 17.92
CA GLY A 131 12.15 10.31 17.25
C GLY A 131 11.00 10.94 18.06
N MET A 132 11.23 11.22 19.34
CA MET A 132 10.29 11.90 20.23
C MET A 132 10.58 13.41 20.20
N SER A 133 9.53 14.22 20.13
CA SER A 133 9.66 15.63 20.48
C SER A 133 10.00 15.69 21.98
N LYS A 134 10.95 16.54 22.41
CA LYS A 134 11.26 16.69 23.84
C LYS A 134 9.96 17.00 24.56
N ARG A 135 9.48 16.06 25.39
CA ARG A 135 8.47 16.38 26.41
C ARG A 135 9.17 17.24 27.45
N GLU A 136 8.71 18.48 27.60
CA GLU A 136 8.90 19.25 28.83
C GLU A 136 8.28 18.50 30.02
#